data_AF-A0A6P8ILK2-F1
#
_entry.id   AF-A0A6P8ILK2-F1
#
_cell.length_a   1.000
_cell.length_b   1.000
_cell.length_c   1.000
_cell.angle_alpha   90.00
_cell.angle_beta   90.00
_cell.angle_gamma   90.00
#
_symmetry.space_group_name_H-M   'P 1'
#
loop_
_entity.id
_entity.type
_entity.pdbx_description
1 polymer ?
#
loop_
_entity_poly.entity_id
_entity_poly.type
_entity_poly.pdbx_seq_one_letter_code
_entity_poly.pdbx_strand_id
1 'polypeptide(L)'
;MSNIQSKRRSNRSIHWTHQYALLDKVSLPSPGHDEQRPKGEIWFIDLLPNFQIQENLVNRMAILVSRSRVITKYLKVFKPLYKVVVYHIPHQFSEEMGKKSNSCCLSVEFFNPNIAGEMAQLMKKNQSQYVPLSADGTSVETMIPFHGDQNLEERSRNVKWTFRDGECSADRLEGLDPEFADWHAKFTLYKAENKIFLNHASVGEISTTMASMNRTGKTNAAKDIDSHYNEYSEFHTCEVEAHICAAFMTKMHMSNMDDKPNVIIPDSSVPKSIKQSGYMIQYVL
;
A
#
# COMPACT_ATOMS: atom_id res chain seq x y z
N MET A 1 -1.77 -5.19 26.68
CA MET A 1 -2.61 -6.32 27.11
C MET A 1 -2.29 -6.62 28.57
N SER A 2 -3.23 -6.38 29.50
CA SER A 2 -3.06 -6.74 30.91
C SER A 2 -3.87 -7.99 31.22
N ASN A 3 -3.21 -9.08 31.58
CA ASN A 3 -3.84 -10.35 31.91
C ASN A 3 -4.04 -10.46 33.42
N ILE A 4 -5.30 -10.49 33.89
CA ILE A 4 -5.65 -10.80 35.29
C ILE A 4 -6.17 -12.24 35.33
N GLN A 5 -5.44 -13.15 35.99
CA GLN A 5 -5.81 -14.57 36.09
C GLN A 5 -6.52 -14.88 37.42
N SER A 6 -7.64 -15.61 37.36
CA SER A 6 -8.22 -16.30 38.54
C SER A 6 -8.71 -17.70 38.16
N LYS A 7 -8.55 -18.68 39.05
CA LYS A 7 -8.90 -20.11 38.82
C LYS A 7 -10.40 -20.39 38.60
N ARG A 8 -11.29 -19.40 38.79
CA ARG A 8 -12.76 -19.59 38.81
C ARG A 8 -13.48 -19.11 37.55
N ARG A 9 -12.80 -18.44 36.61
CA ARG A 9 -13.42 -17.93 35.37
C ARG A 9 -12.54 -18.29 34.19
N SER A 10 -13.13 -18.85 33.13
CA SER A 10 -12.43 -19.04 31.87
C SER A 10 -12.01 -17.67 31.29
N ASN A 11 -10.85 -17.63 30.64
CA ASN A 11 -10.39 -16.42 29.97
C ASN A 11 -11.41 -16.02 28.91
N ARG A 12 -11.97 -14.81 29.04
CA ARG A 12 -12.76 -14.19 27.97
C ARG A 12 -11.89 -13.13 27.31
N SER A 13 -11.69 -13.28 26.01
CA SER A 13 -11.12 -12.21 25.19
C SER A 13 -12.21 -11.17 24.98
N ILE A 14 -11.94 -9.93 25.40
CA ILE A 14 -12.85 -8.80 25.20
C ILE A 14 -12.26 -7.94 24.08
N HIS A 15 -13.06 -7.68 23.05
CA HIS A 15 -12.67 -6.88 21.89
C HIS A 15 -13.55 -5.65 21.83
N TRP A 16 -12.94 -4.49 21.66
CA TRP A 16 -13.61 -3.20 21.43
C TRP A 16 -13.09 -2.59 20.14
N THR A 17 -13.93 -1.79 19.48
CA THR A 17 -13.57 -1.13 18.23
C THR A 17 -13.10 0.29 18.51
N HIS A 18 -11.88 0.61 18.13
CA HIS A 18 -11.37 1.98 18.15
C HIS A 18 -11.48 2.57 16.74
N GLN A 19 -12.07 3.76 16.62
CA GLN A 19 -12.33 4.40 15.34
C GLN A 19 -11.69 5.79 15.25
N TYR A 20 -11.20 6.11 14.06
CA TYR A 20 -10.68 7.42 13.71
C TYR A 20 -11.30 7.87 12.39
N ALA A 21 -11.57 9.16 12.26
CA ALA A 21 -11.95 9.76 10.99
C ALA A 21 -10.76 10.51 10.40
N LEU A 22 -10.67 10.46 9.08
CA LEU A 22 -9.68 11.17 8.28
C LEU A 22 -10.43 12.14 7.37
N LEU A 23 -10.02 13.40 7.36
CA LEU A 23 -10.54 14.36 6.40
C LEU A 23 -10.02 14.00 5.01
N ASP A 24 -10.92 13.61 4.12
CA ASP A 24 -10.61 13.48 2.72
C ASP A 24 -10.39 14.88 2.11
N LYS A 25 -9.29 15.03 1.38
CA LYS A 25 -8.91 16.30 0.73
C LYS A 25 -9.33 16.35 -0.72
N VAL A 26 -9.62 15.18 -1.30
CA VAL A 26 -9.90 15.04 -2.71
C VAL A 26 -11.17 14.23 -2.83
N SER A 27 -12.30 14.92 -2.97
CA SER A 27 -13.55 14.27 -3.33
C SER A 27 -13.45 13.76 -4.76
N LEU A 28 -13.14 12.48 -4.90
CA LEU A 28 -13.37 11.78 -6.14
C LEU A 28 -14.85 11.37 -6.19
N PRO A 29 -15.50 11.42 -7.37
CA PRO A 29 -16.77 10.73 -7.52
C PRO A 29 -16.56 9.29 -7.06
N SER A 30 -17.45 8.77 -6.21
CA SER A 30 -17.48 7.33 -5.94
C SER A 30 -17.45 6.63 -7.28
N PRO A 31 -16.52 5.67 -7.52
CA PRO A 31 -16.50 4.94 -8.78
C PRO A 31 -17.90 4.37 -8.98
N GLY A 32 -18.64 4.93 -9.95
CA GLY A 32 -19.98 4.48 -10.20
C GLY A 32 -19.92 2.98 -10.48
N HIS A 33 -20.92 2.23 -10.03
CA HIS A 33 -21.12 0.85 -10.49
C HIS A 33 -21.15 0.76 -12.04
N ASP A 34 -21.30 1.90 -12.72
CA ASP A 34 -21.36 2.09 -14.16
C ASP A 34 -19.99 2.08 -14.90
N GLU A 35 -18.85 2.13 -14.21
CA GLU A 35 -17.53 2.11 -14.89
C GLU A 35 -17.07 0.69 -15.29
N GLN A 36 -17.78 -0.36 -14.87
CA GLN A 36 -17.44 -1.73 -15.24
C GLN A 36 -18.00 -2.07 -16.62
N ARG A 37 -17.10 -2.28 -17.60
CA ARG A 37 -17.50 -2.79 -18.91
C ARG A 37 -18.26 -4.12 -18.76
N PRO A 38 -19.34 -4.34 -19.52
CA PRO A 38 -20.04 -5.62 -19.53
C PRO A 38 -19.07 -6.78 -19.78
N LYS A 39 -19.27 -7.91 -19.09
CA LYS A 39 -18.38 -9.09 -19.18
C LYS A 39 -18.16 -9.59 -20.63
N GLY A 40 -19.12 -9.36 -21.53
CA GLY A 40 -19.02 -9.73 -22.94
C GLY A 40 -18.21 -8.75 -23.82
N GLU A 41 -17.87 -7.58 -23.31
CA GLU A 41 -17.14 -6.51 -24.03
C GLU A 41 -15.67 -6.41 -23.62
N ILE A 42 -15.25 -7.18 -22.61
CA ILE A 42 -13.86 -7.22 -22.15
C ILE A 42 -13.13 -8.30 -22.95
N TRP A 43 -12.24 -7.88 -23.84
CA TRP A 43 -11.38 -8.82 -24.56
C TRP A 43 -10.12 -9.12 -23.75
N PHE A 44 -9.55 -10.31 -23.93
CA PHE A 44 -8.32 -10.69 -23.21
C PHE A 44 -7.16 -9.71 -23.46
N ILE A 45 -7.11 -9.09 -24.64
CA ILE A 45 -6.11 -8.08 -24.98
C ILE A 45 -6.24 -6.80 -24.14
N ASP A 46 -7.45 -6.45 -23.69
CA ASP A 46 -7.69 -5.29 -22.83
C ASP A 46 -7.16 -5.51 -21.40
N LEU A 47 -7.03 -6.77 -20.98
CA LEU A 47 -6.46 -7.16 -19.68
C LEU A 47 -4.92 -7.16 -19.69
N LEU A 48 -4.32 -7.24 -20.88
CA LEU A 48 -2.87 -7.22 -21.02
C LEU A 48 -2.36 -5.77 -21.06
N PRO A 49 -1.19 -5.48 -20.46
CA PRO A 49 -0.58 -4.17 -20.55
C PRO A 49 -0.32 -3.81 -22.02
N ASN A 50 -1.03 -2.81 -22.54
CA ASN A 50 -0.72 -2.25 -23.86
C ASN A 50 0.61 -1.45 -23.81
N PHE A 51 1.10 -1.04 -24.97
CA PHE A 51 2.35 -0.29 -25.09
C PHE A 51 2.39 0.95 -24.18
N GLN A 52 1.29 1.71 -24.11
CA GLN A 52 1.21 2.91 -23.28
C GLN A 52 1.28 2.60 -21.78
N ILE A 53 0.64 1.52 -21.34
CA ILE A 53 0.70 1.06 -19.95
C ILE A 53 2.11 0.61 -19.61
N GLN A 54 2.77 -0.12 -20.50
CA GLN A 54 4.15 -0.56 -20.30
C GLN A 54 5.12 0.63 -20.21
N GLU A 55 4.99 1.62 -21.10
CA GLU A 55 5.78 2.84 -21.06
C GLU A 55 5.56 3.63 -19.75
N ASN A 56 4.30 3.77 -19.32
CA ASN A 56 3.96 4.40 -18.05
C ASN A 56 4.54 3.65 -16.85
N LEU A 57 4.52 2.32 -16.89
CA LEU A 57 5.12 1.47 -15.86
C LEU A 57 6.64 1.70 -15.78
N VAL A 58 7.33 1.68 -16.93
CA VAL A 58 8.77 1.96 -17.01
C VAL A 58 9.08 3.35 -16.48
N ASN A 59 8.31 4.37 -16.86
CA ASN A 59 8.49 5.74 -16.38
C ASN A 59 8.33 5.87 -14.86
N ARG A 60 7.32 5.22 -14.28
CA ARG A 60 7.07 5.20 -12.83
C ARG A 60 8.15 4.41 -12.09
N MET A 61 8.52 3.23 -12.60
CA MET A 61 9.61 2.42 -12.05
C MET A 61 10.93 3.19 -12.11
N ALA A 62 11.22 3.90 -13.20
CA ALA A 62 12.41 4.72 -13.32
C ALA A 62 12.47 5.79 -12.20
N ILE A 63 11.34 6.42 -11.84
CA ILE A 63 11.28 7.38 -10.72
C ILE A 63 11.62 6.70 -9.37
N LEU A 64 11.07 5.51 -9.12
CA LEU A 64 11.23 4.79 -7.85
C LEU A 64 12.60 4.12 -7.69
N VAL A 65 13.07 3.45 -8.74
CA VAL A 65 14.21 2.51 -8.76
C VAL A 65 15.51 3.22 -9.12
N SER A 66 15.56 3.90 -10.28
CA SER A 66 16.82 4.32 -10.89
C SER A 66 17.11 5.83 -10.76
N ARG A 67 16.08 6.68 -10.83
CA ARG A 67 16.28 8.12 -11.00
C ARG A 67 16.63 8.86 -9.72
N SER A 68 16.34 8.30 -8.54
CA SER A 68 16.24 9.18 -7.40
C SER A 68 16.53 8.56 -6.03
N ARG A 69 15.90 7.45 -5.63
CA ARG A 69 15.95 7.03 -4.22
C ARG A 69 17.13 6.13 -3.89
N VAL A 70 17.23 4.98 -4.55
CA VAL A 70 18.22 3.95 -4.22
C VAL A 70 19.61 4.38 -4.67
N ILE A 71 19.72 4.88 -5.90
CA ILE A 71 21.01 5.22 -6.51
C ILE A 71 21.68 6.39 -5.82
N THR A 72 20.95 7.47 -5.52
CA THR A 72 21.54 8.63 -4.83
C THR A 72 21.83 8.35 -3.35
N LYS A 73 21.16 7.38 -2.74
CA LYS A 73 21.40 6.91 -1.37
C LYS A 73 22.73 6.13 -1.27
N TYR A 74 22.97 5.20 -2.20
CA TYR A 74 24.10 4.27 -2.12
C TYR A 74 25.32 4.66 -2.97
N LEU A 75 25.15 5.14 -4.21
CA LEU A 75 26.27 5.49 -5.08
C LEU A 75 26.76 6.92 -4.83
N LYS A 76 28.02 7.06 -4.38
CA LYS A 76 28.59 8.36 -3.99
C LYS A 76 28.57 9.38 -5.13
N VAL A 77 28.82 8.93 -6.36
CA VAL A 77 28.91 9.79 -7.54
C VAL A 77 27.59 10.52 -7.84
N PHE A 78 26.45 9.92 -7.46
CA PHE A 78 25.11 10.48 -7.70
C PHE A 78 24.53 11.21 -6.47
N LYS A 79 25.23 11.25 -5.33
CA LYS A 79 24.79 12.00 -4.13
C LYS A 79 24.46 13.47 -4.39
N PRO A 80 25.18 14.22 -5.25
CA PRO A 80 24.84 15.61 -5.54
C PRO A 80 23.42 15.79 -6.10
N LEU A 81 22.87 14.76 -6.76
CA LEU A 81 21.53 14.78 -7.32
C LEU A 81 20.42 14.58 -6.28
N TYR A 82 20.76 14.26 -5.03
CA TYR A 82 19.79 14.04 -3.94
C TYR A 82 18.76 15.17 -3.80
N LYS A 83 19.18 16.43 -3.96
CA LYS A 83 18.31 17.61 -3.82
C LYS A 83 17.25 17.75 -4.92
N VAL A 84 17.43 17.06 -6.05
CA VAL A 84 16.53 17.11 -7.21
C VAL A 84 15.76 15.80 -7.40
N VAL A 85 15.90 14.87 -6.46
CA VAL A 85 15.20 13.59 -6.43
C VAL A 85 13.70 13.82 -6.28
N VAL A 86 12.94 13.27 -7.22
CA VAL A 86 11.49 13.16 -7.11
C VAL A 86 11.18 11.94 -6.24
N TYR A 87 10.75 12.20 -5.00
CA TYR A 87 10.33 11.14 -4.10
C TYR A 87 9.00 10.55 -4.52
N HIS A 88 7.95 11.35 -4.67
CA HIS A 88 6.61 10.84 -4.97
C HIS A 88 6.35 10.84 -6.48
N ILE A 89 5.70 9.79 -6.99
CA ILE A 89 5.22 9.79 -8.38
C ILE A 89 4.20 10.94 -8.48
N PRO A 90 4.46 11.95 -9.34
CA PRO A 90 3.54 13.07 -9.46
C PRO A 90 2.22 12.58 -10.03
N HIS A 91 1.13 13.05 -9.43
CA HIS A 91 -0.24 12.84 -9.88
C HIS A 91 -1.03 14.15 -9.73
N GLN A 92 -2.21 14.21 -10.34
CA GLN A 92 -3.04 15.43 -10.39
C GLN A 92 -3.33 16.08 -9.04
N PHE A 93 -3.32 15.31 -7.94
CA PHE A 93 -3.59 15.80 -6.58
C PHE A 93 -2.35 15.81 -5.67
N SER A 94 -1.14 15.78 -6.22
CA SER A 94 0.09 15.71 -5.40
C SER A 94 0.24 16.90 -4.46
N GLU A 95 -0.22 18.09 -4.84
CA GLU A 95 -0.16 19.28 -3.98
C GLU A 95 -1.09 19.15 -2.77
N GLU A 96 -2.31 18.64 -2.96
CA GLU A 96 -3.28 18.43 -1.89
C GLU A 96 -2.90 17.26 -0.98
N MET A 97 -2.51 16.14 -1.58
CA MET A 97 -2.10 14.93 -0.85
C MET A 97 -0.75 15.09 -0.15
N GLY A 98 0.09 16.05 -0.56
CA GLY A 98 1.35 16.38 0.09
C GLY A 98 1.19 17.16 1.41
N LYS A 99 0.02 17.73 1.69
CA LYS A 99 -0.25 18.44 2.95
C LYS A 99 -0.39 17.43 4.11
N LYS A 100 -0.12 17.84 5.35
CA LYS A 100 -0.35 17.01 6.54
C LYS A 100 -1.81 16.57 6.62
N SER A 101 -2.09 15.31 6.97
CA SER A 101 -3.45 14.80 7.12
C SER A 101 -4.08 15.26 8.44
N ASN A 102 -5.38 15.53 8.41
CA ASN A 102 -6.17 15.84 9.60
C ASN A 102 -6.95 14.60 10.00
N SER A 103 -6.63 14.05 11.17
CA SER A 103 -7.35 12.94 11.79
C SER A 103 -8.01 13.39 13.08
N CYS A 104 -9.19 12.86 13.38
CA CYS A 104 -9.83 12.98 14.67
C CYS A 104 -10.18 11.59 15.22
N CYS A 105 -10.00 11.42 16.53
CA CYS A 105 -10.45 10.23 17.23
C CYS A 105 -11.98 10.35 17.41
N LEU A 106 -12.73 9.35 16.97
CA LEU A 106 -14.18 9.35 17.07
C LEU A 106 -14.61 8.88 18.47
N SER A 107 -14.19 7.67 18.85
CA SER A 107 -14.41 7.08 20.17
C SER A 107 -13.88 5.63 20.19
N VAL A 108 -13.94 5.00 21.36
CA VAL A 108 -13.91 3.53 21.49
C VAL A 108 -15.34 3.05 21.65
N GLU A 109 -15.77 2.20 20.73
CA GLU A 109 -17.06 1.53 20.75
C GLU A 109 -16.92 0.15 21.39
N PHE A 110 -17.83 -0.16 22.32
CA PHE A 110 -17.84 -1.42 23.04
C PHE A 110 -18.53 -2.56 22.25
N PHE A 111 -18.37 -2.53 20.92
CA PHE A 111 -18.84 -3.55 20.00
C PHE A 111 -17.65 -4.31 19.42
N ASN A 112 -17.79 -5.63 19.37
CA ASN A 112 -16.83 -6.55 18.77
C ASN A 112 -17.23 -6.82 17.31
N PRO A 113 -16.45 -6.33 16.34
CA PRO A 113 -16.78 -6.49 14.93
C PRO A 113 -16.64 -7.95 14.45
N ASN A 114 -16.08 -8.85 15.28
CA ASN A 114 -16.06 -10.28 15.00
C ASN A 114 -17.42 -10.96 15.23
N ILE A 115 -18.34 -10.31 15.94
CA ILE A 115 -19.68 -10.83 16.21
C ILE A 115 -20.66 -10.10 15.28
N ALA A 116 -21.33 -10.84 14.38
CA ALA A 116 -22.18 -10.24 13.34
C ALA A 116 -23.25 -9.27 13.89
N GLY A 117 -23.88 -9.59 15.03
CA GLY A 117 -24.86 -8.72 15.67
C GLY A 117 -24.27 -7.41 16.21
N GLU A 118 -23.09 -7.47 16.82
CA GLU A 118 -22.39 -6.28 17.33
C GLU A 118 -21.81 -5.45 16.18
N MET A 119 -21.39 -6.10 15.09
CA MET A 119 -20.99 -5.42 13.85
C MET A 119 -22.15 -4.63 13.24
N ALA A 120 -23.35 -5.22 13.20
CA ALA A 120 -24.55 -4.51 12.74
C ALA A 120 -24.88 -3.30 13.62
N GLN A 121 -24.75 -3.42 14.94
CA GLN A 121 -24.95 -2.30 15.87
C GLN A 121 -23.91 -1.19 15.65
N LEU A 122 -22.64 -1.56 15.45
CA LEU A 122 -21.57 -0.63 15.12
C LEU A 122 -21.88 0.15 13.83
N MET A 123 -22.26 -0.53 12.75
CA MET A 123 -22.58 0.11 11.47
C MET A 123 -23.81 1.02 11.57
N LYS A 124 -24.87 0.59 12.27
CA LYS A 124 -26.06 1.44 12.52
C LYS A 124 -25.71 2.70 13.32
N LYS A 125 -24.81 2.58 14.29
CA LYS A 125 -24.33 3.74 15.06
C LYS A 125 -23.55 4.69 14.17
N ASN A 126 -22.62 4.17 13.36
CA ASN A 126 -21.84 4.99 12.44
C ASN A 126 -22.72 5.69 11.39
N GLN A 127 -23.70 4.97 10.84
CA GLN A 127 -24.66 5.50 9.88
C GLN A 127 -25.45 6.68 10.47
N SER A 128 -25.90 6.58 11.73
CA SER A 128 -26.69 7.65 12.35
C SER A 128 -25.86 8.84 12.84
N GLN A 129 -24.60 8.63 13.21
CA GLN A 129 -23.75 9.68 13.81
C GLN A 129 -22.88 10.42 12.79
N TYR A 130 -22.40 9.74 11.77
CA TYR A 130 -21.34 10.27 10.91
C TYR A 130 -21.77 10.47 9.47
N VAL A 131 -22.74 9.71 8.96
CA VAL A 131 -23.21 9.84 7.58
C VAL A 131 -24.20 11.02 7.48
N PRO A 132 -23.96 12.00 6.59
CA PRO A 132 -24.92 13.04 6.27
C PRO A 132 -26.20 12.43 5.67
N LEU A 133 -27.33 12.70 6.32
CA LEU A 133 -28.66 12.32 5.87
C LEU A 133 -29.43 13.58 5.47
N SER A 134 -30.36 13.43 4.53
CA SER A 134 -31.29 14.49 4.14
C SER A 134 -32.10 14.98 5.35
N ALA A 135 -32.73 16.15 5.22
CA ALA A 135 -33.56 16.75 6.28
C ALA A 135 -34.63 15.79 6.84
N ASP A 136 -35.12 14.86 6.01
CA ASP A 136 -36.11 13.84 6.38
C ASP A 136 -35.50 12.60 7.06
N GLY A 137 -34.17 12.55 7.23
CA GLY A 137 -33.43 11.45 7.86
C GLY A 137 -33.44 10.11 7.09
N THR A 138 -34.05 10.09 5.90
CA THR A 138 -34.43 8.86 5.19
C THR A 138 -33.48 8.56 4.00
N SER A 139 -32.97 9.61 3.35
CA SER A 139 -32.03 9.49 2.23
C SER A 139 -30.59 9.86 2.65
N VAL A 140 -29.63 9.06 2.19
CA VAL A 140 -28.19 9.31 2.32
C VAL A 140 -27.79 10.40 1.33
N GLU A 141 -27.14 11.46 1.80
CA GLU A 141 -26.62 12.53 0.92
C GLU A 141 -25.24 12.20 0.37
N THR A 142 -24.39 11.56 1.16
CA THR A 142 -23.02 11.21 0.77
C THR A 142 -22.59 9.91 1.44
N MET A 143 -21.97 9.03 0.65
CA MET A 143 -21.37 7.81 1.17
C MET A 143 -20.02 8.12 1.82
N ILE A 144 -19.79 7.51 2.98
CA ILE A 144 -18.53 7.62 3.71
C ILE A 144 -17.78 6.30 3.60
N PRO A 145 -16.53 6.31 3.11
CA PRO A 145 -15.66 5.13 3.13
C PRO A 145 -15.49 4.61 4.56
N PHE A 146 -15.76 3.33 4.74
CA PHE A 146 -15.62 2.61 5.99
C PHE A 146 -14.47 1.61 5.88
N HIS A 147 -13.28 2.09 6.22
CA HIS A 147 -12.03 1.35 6.07
C HIS A 147 -11.80 0.32 7.18
N GLY A 148 -11.31 -0.85 6.79
CA GLY A 148 -10.81 -1.85 7.72
C GLY A 148 -9.96 -2.92 7.07
N ASP A 149 -9.48 -3.88 7.87
CA ASP A 149 -8.84 -5.06 7.30
C ASP A 149 -9.83 -5.91 6.48
N GLN A 150 -9.32 -6.92 5.79
CA GLN A 150 -10.13 -7.79 4.93
C GLN A 150 -11.33 -8.41 5.67
N ASN A 151 -11.16 -8.75 6.95
CA ASN A 151 -12.23 -9.35 7.75
C ASN A 151 -13.29 -8.32 8.14
N LEU A 152 -12.90 -7.07 8.44
CA LEU A 152 -13.85 -6.00 8.73
C LEU A 152 -14.68 -5.67 7.49
N GLU A 153 -14.05 -5.53 6.32
CA GLU A 153 -14.75 -5.26 5.06
C GLU A 153 -15.76 -6.37 4.77
N GLU A 154 -15.34 -7.64 4.81
CA GLU A 154 -16.20 -8.78 4.48
C GLU A 154 -17.42 -8.83 5.40
N ARG A 155 -17.21 -8.61 6.70
CA ARG A 155 -18.30 -8.60 7.68
C ARG A 155 -19.21 -7.39 7.51
N SER A 156 -18.67 -6.23 7.16
CA SER A 156 -19.46 -5.03 6.87
C SER A 156 -20.37 -5.26 5.67
N ARG A 157 -19.83 -5.88 4.61
CA ARG A 157 -20.59 -6.27 3.41
C ARG A 157 -21.68 -7.28 3.72
N ASN A 158 -21.40 -8.29 4.55
CA ASN A 158 -22.41 -9.25 5.00
C ASN A 158 -23.55 -8.57 5.81
N VAL A 159 -23.21 -7.58 6.64
CA VAL A 159 -24.21 -6.76 7.34
C VAL A 159 -25.07 -5.98 6.34
N LYS A 160 -24.47 -5.28 5.37
CA LYS A 160 -25.25 -4.57 4.31
C LYS A 160 -26.20 -5.51 3.56
N TRP A 161 -25.77 -6.73 3.24
CA TRP A 161 -26.66 -7.73 2.62
C TRP A 161 -27.83 -8.13 3.51
N THR A 162 -27.62 -8.23 4.82
CA THR A 162 -28.69 -8.55 5.78
C THR A 162 -29.74 -7.44 5.87
N PHE A 163 -29.33 -6.18 5.73
CA PHE A 163 -30.22 -5.02 5.78
C PHE A 163 -30.70 -4.55 4.40
N ARG A 164 -30.45 -5.31 3.33
CA ARG A 164 -30.80 -4.92 1.95
C ARG A 164 -32.28 -4.67 1.73
N ASP A 165 -33.15 -5.31 2.49
CA ASP A 165 -34.61 -5.18 2.38
C ASP A 165 -35.17 -3.99 3.20
N GLY A 166 -34.31 -3.12 3.74
CA GLY A 166 -34.72 -1.92 4.47
C GLY A 166 -35.54 -0.93 3.62
N GLU A 167 -36.51 -0.29 4.24
CA GLU A 167 -37.46 0.62 3.58
C GLU A 167 -36.75 1.87 3.03
N CYS A 168 -35.74 2.37 3.73
CA CYS A 168 -34.98 3.54 3.32
C CYS A 168 -33.47 3.28 3.19
N SER A 169 -32.76 4.18 2.50
CA SER A 169 -31.31 4.06 2.28
C SER A 169 -30.49 4.06 3.57
N ALA A 170 -30.96 4.76 4.60
CA ALA A 170 -30.34 4.76 5.93
C ALA A 170 -30.50 3.39 6.62
N ASP A 171 -31.68 2.77 6.54
CA ASP A 171 -31.92 1.42 7.08
C ASP A 171 -31.13 0.35 6.35
N ARG A 172 -30.93 0.52 5.04
CA ARG A 172 -30.09 -0.35 4.20
C ARG A 172 -28.59 -0.14 4.40
N LEU A 173 -28.18 0.81 5.25
CA LEU A 173 -26.79 1.15 5.51
C LEU A 173 -26.02 1.53 4.23
N GLU A 174 -26.70 2.20 3.30
CA GLU A 174 -26.11 2.61 2.01
C GLU A 174 -25.10 3.76 2.17
N GLY A 175 -25.11 4.46 3.30
CA GLY A 175 -24.21 5.57 3.55
C GLY A 175 -22.81 5.20 4.02
N LEU A 176 -22.58 3.93 4.35
CA LEU A 176 -21.25 3.41 4.64
C LEU A 176 -20.78 2.56 3.47
N ASP A 177 -19.61 2.87 2.93
CA ASP A 177 -19.00 2.10 1.85
C ASP A 177 -17.81 1.28 2.36
N PRO A 178 -17.95 -0.03 2.60
CA PRO A 178 -16.86 -0.85 3.11
C PRO A 178 -15.71 -0.93 2.12
N GLU A 179 -14.53 -0.45 2.53
CA GLU A 179 -13.34 -0.45 1.70
C GLU A 179 -12.18 -1.16 2.39
N PHE A 180 -11.36 -1.85 1.60
CA PHE A 180 -10.16 -2.51 2.09
C PHE A 180 -9.09 -1.48 2.47
N ALA A 181 -8.80 -1.37 3.76
CA ALA A 181 -7.58 -0.74 4.23
C ALA A 181 -6.42 -1.72 4.01
N ASP A 182 -5.66 -1.50 2.94
CA ASP A 182 -4.68 -2.47 2.46
C ASP A 182 -3.36 -2.49 3.26
N TRP A 183 -3.44 -2.32 4.58
CA TRP A 183 -2.29 -2.31 5.47
C TRP A 183 -1.60 -3.68 5.52
N HIS A 184 -2.37 -4.74 5.24
CA HIS A 184 -1.87 -6.11 5.18
C HIS A 184 -1.41 -6.55 3.78
N ALA A 185 -1.64 -5.80 2.69
CA ALA A 185 -1.18 -6.22 1.35
C ALA A 185 0.31 -6.53 1.34
N LYS A 186 1.12 -5.66 1.94
CA LYS A 186 2.56 -5.81 1.96
C LYS A 186 2.99 -7.11 2.65
N PHE A 187 2.32 -7.44 3.75
CA PHE A 187 2.53 -8.69 4.47
C PHE A 187 2.12 -9.92 3.64
N THR A 188 0.94 -9.86 3.02
CA THR A 188 0.43 -10.92 2.14
C THR A 188 1.33 -11.13 0.92
N LEU A 189 1.82 -10.05 0.32
CA LEU A 189 2.79 -10.08 -0.78
C LEU A 189 4.06 -10.83 -0.36
N TYR A 190 4.64 -10.47 0.78
CA TYR A 190 5.83 -11.14 1.31
C TYR A 190 5.62 -12.62 1.57
N LYS A 191 4.46 -13.00 2.11
CA LYS A 191 4.09 -14.41 2.26
C LYS A 191 4.03 -15.14 0.93
N ALA A 192 3.39 -14.54 -0.08
CA ALA A 192 3.29 -15.13 -1.41
C ALA A 192 4.67 -15.28 -2.06
N GLU A 193 5.49 -14.23 -2.03
CA GLU A 193 6.85 -14.24 -2.56
C GLU A 193 7.72 -15.29 -1.89
N ASN A 194 7.71 -15.36 -0.56
CA ASN A 194 8.45 -16.38 0.18
C ASN A 194 8.00 -17.79 -0.20
N LYS A 195 6.69 -18.03 -0.27
CA LYS A 195 6.14 -19.34 -0.63
C LYS A 195 6.48 -19.76 -2.06
N ILE A 196 6.51 -18.81 -3.00
CA ILE A 196 6.71 -19.09 -4.43
C ILE A 196 8.21 -19.15 -4.78
N PHE A 197 9.01 -18.24 -4.21
CA PHE A 197 10.38 -18.00 -4.66
C PHE A 197 11.46 -18.42 -3.66
N LEU A 198 11.15 -18.62 -2.37
CA LEU A 198 12.15 -19.05 -1.39
C LEU A 198 12.27 -20.57 -1.35
N ASN A 199 13.47 -21.07 -1.63
CA ASN A 199 13.82 -22.48 -1.45
C ASN A 199 14.96 -22.62 -0.44
N HIS A 200 14.71 -23.20 0.73
CA HIS A 200 15.72 -23.39 1.77
C HIS A 200 16.94 -24.20 1.34
N ALA A 201 16.78 -25.11 0.38
CA ALA A 201 17.87 -25.94 -0.12
C ALA A 201 18.90 -25.14 -0.96
N SER A 202 18.54 -23.95 -1.45
CA SER A 202 19.40 -23.14 -2.32
C SER A 202 20.47 -22.33 -1.58
N VAL A 203 20.77 -22.68 -0.34
CA VAL A 203 21.79 -22.02 0.51
C VAL A 203 23.16 -21.89 -0.15
N GLY A 204 23.59 -22.90 -0.90
CA GLY A 204 24.88 -22.93 -1.60
C GLY A 204 24.86 -22.22 -2.95
N GLU A 205 23.68 -21.89 -3.47
CA GLU A 205 23.52 -21.31 -4.80
C GLU A 205 23.72 -19.79 -4.73
N ILE A 206 24.85 -19.33 -5.25
CA ILE A 206 25.15 -17.90 -5.35
C ILE A 206 24.03 -17.24 -6.16
N SER A 207 23.57 -16.07 -5.70
CA SER A 207 22.45 -15.28 -6.24
C SER A 207 21.04 -15.71 -5.85
N THR A 208 20.87 -16.67 -4.96
CA THR A 208 19.55 -16.96 -4.37
C THR A 208 19.31 -16.15 -3.10
N THR A 209 18.04 -15.90 -2.80
CA THR A 209 17.63 -15.21 -1.57
C THR A 209 18.15 -15.90 -0.30
N MET A 210 18.19 -17.24 -0.26
CA MET A 210 18.76 -17.97 0.88
C MET A 210 20.27 -17.75 1.04
N ALA A 211 21.02 -17.73 -0.06
CA ALA A 211 22.45 -17.41 -0.02
C ALA A 211 22.67 -15.96 0.44
N SER A 212 21.84 -15.02 -0.01
CA SER A 212 21.87 -13.61 0.44
C SER A 212 21.59 -13.47 1.94
N MET A 213 20.56 -14.16 2.47
CA MET A 213 20.22 -14.15 3.90
C MET A 213 21.39 -14.65 4.75
N ASN A 214 22.05 -15.74 4.33
CA ASN A 214 23.17 -16.30 5.07
C ASN A 214 24.43 -15.43 5.01
N ARG A 215 24.76 -14.86 3.85
CA ARG A 215 25.92 -13.94 3.72
C ARG A 215 25.74 -12.67 4.53
N THR A 216 24.50 -12.17 4.62
CA THR A 216 24.19 -10.93 5.36
C THR A 216 23.87 -11.17 6.83
N GLY A 217 23.93 -12.43 7.31
CA GLY A 217 23.61 -12.79 8.69
C GLY A 217 22.13 -12.62 9.07
N LYS A 218 21.23 -12.42 8.09
CA LYS A 218 19.79 -12.22 8.32
C LYS A 218 19.03 -13.55 8.39
N THR A 219 19.50 -14.48 9.19
CA THR A 219 18.94 -15.84 9.29
C THR A 219 17.53 -15.88 9.87
N ASN A 220 17.13 -14.87 10.66
CA ASN A 220 15.75 -14.74 11.14
C ASN A 220 14.76 -14.39 10.03
N ALA A 221 15.20 -13.69 8.97
CA ALA A 221 14.36 -13.43 7.80
C ALA A 221 14.04 -14.71 7.01
N ALA A 222 14.89 -15.74 7.11
CA ALA A 222 14.60 -17.04 6.50
C ALA A 222 13.53 -17.83 7.28
N LYS A 223 13.18 -17.43 8.49
CA LYS A 223 12.14 -18.13 9.27
C LYS A 223 10.76 -17.72 8.77
N ASP A 224 9.76 -18.14 9.54
CA ASP A 224 8.37 -17.80 9.31
C ASP A 224 8.11 -16.27 9.34
N ILE A 225 7.47 -15.76 8.28
CA ILE A 225 7.13 -14.34 8.11
C ILE A 225 6.10 -13.89 9.13
N ASP A 226 5.20 -14.77 9.58
CA ASP A 226 4.20 -14.43 10.60
C ASP A 226 4.88 -13.95 11.90
N SER A 227 5.99 -14.58 12.25
CA SER A 227 6.73 -14.30 13.48
C SER A 227 7.87 -13.29 13.30
N HIS A 228 8.40 -13.14 12.08
CA HIS A 228 9.60 -12.35 11.77
C HIS A 228 9.40 -11.35 10.62
N TYR A 229 8.21 -10.72 10.56
CA TYR A 229 7.86 -9.77 9.50
C TYR A 229 8.86 -8.62 9.35
N ASN A 230 9.31 -8.04 10.46
CA ASN A 230 10.20 -6.87 10.42
C ASN A 230 11.57 -7.26 9.83
N GLU A 231 12.12 -8.38 10.28
CA GLU A 231 13.39 -8.91 9.80
C GLU A 231 13.32 -9.27 8.31
N TYR A 232 12.22 -9.88 7.86
CA TYR A 232 12.00 -10.16 6.44
C TYR A 232 11.84 -8.87 5.63
N SER A 233 11.03 -7.91 6.10
CA SER A 233 10.81 -6.63 5.42
C SER A 233 12.12 -5.85 5.24
N GLU A 234 12.97 -5.80 6.26
CA GLU A 234 14.28 -5.15 6.20
C GLU A 234 15.23 -5.89 5.26
N PHE A 235 15.28 -7.23 5.34
CA PHE A 235 16.08 -8.05 4.44
C PHE A 235 15.67 -7.83 2.98
N HIS A 236 14.38 -7.97 2.68
CA HIS A 236 13.86 -7.92 1.32
C HIS A 236 14.03 -6.52 0.71
N THR A 237 13.82 -5.45 1.49
CA THR A 237 14.13 -4.08 1.05
C THR A 237 15.63 -3.94 0.70
N CYS A 238 16.51 -4.45 1.56
CA CYS A 238 17.95 -4.42 1.33
C CYS A 238 18.37 -5.24 0.09
N GLU A 239 17.77 -6.41 -0.13
CA GLU A 239 18.05 -7.27 -1.28
C GLU A 239 17.61 -6.61 -2.59
N VAL A 240 16.40 -6.05 -2.63
CA VAL A 240 15.88 -5.31 -3.78
C VAL A 240 16.77 -4.09 -4.10
N GLU A 241 17.11 -3.28 -3.09
CA GLU A 241 18.00 -2.12 -3.26
C GLU A 241 19.40 -2.53 -3.78
N ALA A 242 19.94 -3.67 -3.32
CA ALA A 242 21.22 -4.19 -3.78
C ALA A 242 21.17 -4.65 -5.25
N HIS A 243 20.13 -5.38 -5.65
CA HIS A 243 19.94 -5.80 -7.04
C HIS A 243 19.78 -4.61 -7.99
N ILE A 244 19.06 -3.56 -7.56
CA ILE A 244 18.93 -2.31 -8.30
C ILE A 244 20.30 -1.67 -8.53
N CYS A 245 21.12 -1.57 -7.47
CA CYS A 245 22.47 -1.00 -7.59
C CYS A 245 23.36 -1.84 -8.51
N ALA A 246 23.33 -3.16 -8.38
CA ALA A 246 24.13 -4.07 -9.20
C ALA A 246 23.75 -3.98 -10.69
N ALA A 247 22.45 -3.99 -11.01
CA ALA A 247 21.95 -3.85 -12.37
C ALA A 247 22.35 -2.50 -12.99
N PHE A 248 22.24 -1.42 -12.22
CA PHE A 248 22.66 -0.09 -12.66
C PHE A 248 24.17 0.00 -12.88
N MET A 249 24.98 -0.51 -11.95
CA MET A 249 26.44 -0.51 -12.10
C MET A 249 26.88 -1.29 -13.34
N THR A 250 26.26 -2.44 -13.58
CA THR A 250 26.49 -3.25 -14.79
C THR A 250 26.18 -2.45 -16.06
N LYS A 251 25.03 -1.76 -16.07
CA LYS A 251 24.61 -0.92 -17.21
C LYS A 251 25.53 0.28 -17.44
N MET A 252 26.04 0.88 -16.39
CA MET A 252 26.92 2.05 -16.45
C MET A 252 28.42 1.68 -16.55
N HIS A 253 28.72 0.39 -16.71
CA HIS A 253 30.07 -0.18 -16.75
C HIS A 253 30.93 0.20 -15.53
N MET A 254 30.31 0.29 -14.35
CA MET A 254 30.99 0.55 -13.07
C MET A 254 31.46 -0.76 -12.45
N SER A 255 32.75 -0.88 -12.15
CA SER A 255 33.32 -2.08 -11.53
C SER A 255 33.13 -2.11 -10.01
N ASN A 256 33.01 -0.94 -9.38
CA ASN A 256 32.82 -0.79 -7.94
C ASN A 256 31.94 0.43 -7.63
N MET A 257 31.47 0.57 -6.38
CA MET A 257 30.54 1.63 -5.98
C MET A 257 31.14 3.05 -6.03
N ASP A 258 32.46 3.16 -6.04
CA ASP A 258 33.21 4.42 -6.10
C ASP A 258 33.69 4.76 -7.52
N ASP A 259 33.44 3.87 -8.48
CA ASP A 259 33.80 4.01 -9.87
C ASP A 259 32.97 5.11 -10.53
N LYS A 260 33.52 5.74 -11.58
CA LYS A 260 32.78 6.76 -12.33
C LYS A 260 32.04 6.10 -13.49
N PRO A 261 30.75 6.42 -13.71
CA PRO A 261 30.04 5.91 -14.86
C PRO A 261 30.68 6.42 -16.16
N ASN A 262 30.56 5.66 -17.24
CA ASN A 262 31.01 6.08 -18.58
C ASN A 262 30.09 7.17 -19.22
N VAL A 263 29.43 7.97 -18.39
CA VAL A 263 28.41 8.94 -18.80
C VAL A 263 28.63 10.26 -18.07
N ILE A 264 28.40 11.37 -18.78
CA ILE A 264 28.46 12.71 -18.20
C ILE A 264 27.29 12.87 -17.22
N ILE A 265 27.60 13.09 -15.95
CA ILE A 265 26.59 13.33 -14.92
C ILE A 265 26.21 14.81 -14.96
N PRO A 266 24.93 15.15 -15.19
CA PRO A 266 24.49 16.55 -15.19
C PRO A 266 24.65 17.16 -13.79
N ASP A 267 25.12 18.40 -13.74
CA ASP A 267 25.33 19.13 -12.49
C ASP A 267 24.00 19.57 -11.83
N SER A 268 24.07 19.83 -10.53
CA SER A 268 23.05 20.45 -9.69
C SER A 268 22.47 21.75 -10.25
N SER A 269 23.21 22.46 -11.11
CA SER A 269 22.82 23.69 -11.81
C SER A 269 21.70 23.55 -12.87
N VAL A 270 21.39 22.33 -13.33
CA VAL A 270 20.32 22.13 -14.34
C VAL A 270 18.91 22.36 -13.72
N PRO A 271 18.00 23.12 -14.37
CA PRO A 271 16.66 23.44 -13.87
C PRO A 271 15.80 22.21 -13.55
N LYS A 272 14.94 22.30 -12.51
CA LYS A 272 14.01 21.22 -12.11
C LYS A 272 13.10 20.76 -13.26
N SER A 273 12.71 21.66 -14.15
CA SER A 273 11.86 21.38 -15.32
C SER A 273 12.53 20.43 -16.33
N ILE A 274 13.83 20.60 -16.59
CA ILE A 274 14.60 19.72 -17.50
C ILE A 274 14.91 18.38 -16.83
N LYS A 275 15.09 18.36 -15.51
CA LYS A 275 15.32 17.14 -14.72
C LYS A 275 14.09 16.22 -14.64
N GLN A 276 12.89 16.80 -14.68
CA GLN A 276 11.62 16.06 -14.73
C GLN A 276 11.29 15.55 -16.14
N SER A 277 11.71 16.25 -17.21
CA SER A 277 11.27 16.00 -18.59
C SER A 277 11.99 14.85 -19.34
N GLY A 278 12.49 13.82 -18.68
CA GLY A 278 13.10 12.70 -19.42
C GLY A 278 14.61 12.79 -19.63
N TYR A 279 15.28 13.92 -19.37
CA TYR A 279 16.74 14.03 -19.62
C TYR A 279 17.58 13.02 -18.82
N MET A 280 17.16 12.65 -17.60
CA MET A 280 17.81 11.56 -16.84
C MET A 280 17.37 10.14 -17.27
N ILE A 281 16.36 9.98 -18.13
CA ILE A 281 16.03 8.66 -18.73
C ILE A 281 17.05 8.36 -19.83
N GLN A 282 17.38 9.35 -20.66
CA GLN A 282 18.16 9.16 -21.89
C GLN A 282 19.64 8.81 -21.66
N TYR A 283 20.15 9.00 -20.45
CA TYR A 283 21.55 8.77 -20.07
C TYR A 283 21.73 7.64 -19.06
N VAL A 284 20.65 7.03 -18.58
CA VAL A 284 20.66 6.03 -17.49
C VAL A 284 19.90 4.76 -17.87
N LEU A 285 18.94 4.86 -18.80
CA LEU A 285 18.30 3.72 -19.45
C LEU A 285 18.65 3.68 -20.94
#